data_AF-A0A6N7QSG2-F1
#
_entry.id   AF-A0A6N7QSG2-F1
#
_cell.length_a   1.000
_cell.length_b   1.000
_cell.length_c   1.000
_cell.angle_alpha   90.00
_cell.angle_beta   90.00
_cell.angle_gamma   90.00
#
_symmetry.space_group_name_H-M   'P 1'
#
loop_
_entity.id
_entity.type
_entity.pdbx_description
1 polymer ?
#
loop_
_entity_poly.entity_id
_entity_poly.type
_entity_poly.pdbx_seq_one_letter_code
_entity_poly.pdbx_strand_id
1 'polypeptide(L)' 'MAALGLLVFTLTGCYESASDVTLYEPGVYKGSDDPLLNQAGSAEREDALRERFGGQRDR' A
#
# COMPACT_ATOMS: atom_id res chain seq x y z
N MET A 1 -40.99 -7.58 -13.00
CA MET A 1 -40.50 -6.18 -12.82
C MET A 1 -39.68 -6.03 -11.53
N ALA A 2 -40.11 -6.55 -10.38
CA ALA A 2 -39.37 -6.41 -9.11
C ALA A 2 -37.99 -7.10 -9.07
N ALA A 3 -37.85 -8.28 -9.69
CA ALA A 3 -36.60 -9.04 -9.69
C ALA A 3 -35.44 -8.35 -10.44
N LEU A 4 -35.74 -7.54 -11.46
CA LEU A 4 -34.72 -6.80 -12.22
C LEU A 4 -34.18 -5.61 -11.41
N GLY A 5 -35.03 -4.96 -10.61
CA GLY A 5 -34.63 -3.85 -9.75
C GLY A 5 -33.67 -4.25 -8.64
N LEU A 6 -33.85 -5.44 -8.04
CA LEU A 6 -32.98 -5.94 -6.97
C LEU A 6 -31.56 -6.23 -7.46
N LEU A 7 -31.41 -6.70 -8.70
CA LEU A 7 -30.11 -7.01 -9.29
C LEU A 7 -29.28 -5.75 -9.59
N VAL A 8 -29.93 -4.62 -9.90
CA VAL A 8 -29.22 -3.35 -10.14
C VAL A 8 -28.65 -2.77 -8.84
N PHE A 9 -29.35 -2.93 -7.72
CA PHE A 9 -28.87 -2.42 -6.43
C PHE A 9 -27.61 -3.14 -5.93
N THR A 10 -27.47 -4.45 -6.17
CA THR A 10 -26.27 -5.20 -5.75
C THR A 10 -25.01 -4.82 -6.55
N LEU A 11 -25.15 -4.23 -7.74
CA LEU A 11 -24.03 -3.75 -8.54
C LEU A 11 -23.52 -2.36 -8.11
N THR A 12 -24.21 -1.64 -7.22
CA THR A 12 -23.84 -0.26 -6.83
C THR A 12 -23.12 -0.17 -5.48
N GLY A 13 -23.06 -1.26 -4.72
CA GLY A 13 -22.65 -1.23 -3.31
C GLY A 13 -21.15 -1.20 -3.00
N CYS A 14 -20.27 -1.47 -3.96
CA CYS A 14 -18.82 -1.63 -3.70
C CYS A 14 -17.89 -0.95 -4.71
N TYR A 15 -18.42 -0.04 -5.54
CA TYR A 15 -17.59 0.68 -6.50
C TYR A 15 -17.29 2.06 -5.95
N GLU A 16 -16.08 2.25 -5.43
CA GLU A 16 -15.52 3.58 -5.26
C GLU A 16 -15.45 4.24 -6.65
N SER A 17 -15.88 5.50 -6.76
CA SER A 17 -15.88 6.18 -8.05
C SER A 17 -14.44 6.25 -8.56
N ALA A 18 -14.18 5.75 -9.77
CA ALA A 18 -12.85 5.80 -10.37
C ALA A 18 -12.31 7.23 -10.56
N SER A 19 -13.17 8.23 -10.41
CA SER A 19 -12.82 9.65 -10.40
C SER A 19 -12.19 10.14 -9.09
N ASP A 20 -12.33 9.41 -7.98
CA ASP A 20 -11.87 9.82 -6.64
C ASP A 20 -10.48 9.26 -6.30
N VAL A 21 -9.67 9.00 -7.34
CA VAL A 21 -8.31 8.49 -7.20
C VAL A 21 -7.34 9.65 -7.06
N THR A 22 -6.68 9.75 -5.91
CA THR A 22 -5.53 10.65 -5.76
C THR A 22 -4.30 10.02 -6.40
N LEU A 23 -3.85 10.59 -7.53
CA LEU A 23 -2.59 10.19 -8.16
C LEU A 23 -1.42 10.86 -7.45
N TYR A 24 -0.51 10.04 -6.96
CA TYR A 24 0.69 10.51 -6.28
C TYR A 24 1.92 10.39 -7.17
N GLU A 25 2.81 11.39 -7.12
CA GLU A 25 4.12 11.33 -7.75
C GLU A 25 4.91 10.10 -7.23
N PRO A 26 5.43 9.22 -8.10
CA PRO A 26 6.24 8.08 -7.69
C PRO A 26 7.58 8.55 -7.09
N GLY A 27 8.11 7.77 -6.13
CA GLY A 27 9.40 8.07 -5.51
C GLY A 27 9.41 9.20 -4.47
N VAL A 28 8.26 9.84 -4.21
CA VAL A 28 8.15 10.90 -3.20
C VAL A 28 7.54 10.33 -1.91
N TYR A 29 8.23 10.52 -0.78
CA TYR A 29 7.68 10.19 0.55
C TYR A 29 6.49 11.10 0.88
N LYS A 30 5.40 10.53 1.39
CA LYS A 30 4.11 11.23 1.56
C LYS A 30 3.85 11.71 2.99
N GLY A 31 4.70 11.35 3.95
CA GLY A 31 4.66 11.88 5.31
C GLY A 31 5.47 13.17 5.45
N SER A 32 5.42 13.80 6.62
CA SER A 32 6.18 15.02 6.92
C SER A 32 7.69 14.78 6.89
N ASP A 33 8.14 13.67 7.48
CA ASP A 33 9.54 13.28 7.59
C ASP A 33 9.64 11.77 7.46
N ASP A 34 10.62 11.27 6.69
CA ASP A 34 10.84 9.83 6.56
C ASP A 34 11.63 9.31 7.77
N PRO A 35 11.01 8.53 8.68
CA PRO A 35 11.69 8.02 9.86
C PRO A 35 12.79 7.01 9.52
N LEU A 36 12.78 6.45 8.31
CA LEU A 36 13.81 5.52 7.85
C LEU A 36 15.12 6.24 7.51
N LEU A 37 15.09 7.54 7.22
CA LEU A 37 16.31 8.34 7.01
C LEU A 37 17.16 8.41 8.28
N ASN A 38 16.53 8.48 9.45
CA ASN A 38 17.21 8.51 10.74
C ASN A 38 17.84 7.16 11.13
N GLN A 39 17.43 6.09 10.47
CA GLN A 39 17.88 4.73 10.76
C GLN A 39 18.77 4.17 9.64
N ALA A 40 18.91 4.89 8.53
CA ALA A 40 19.69 4.45 7.38
C ALA A 40 21.16 4.28 7.76
N GLY A 41 21.74 3.12 7.44
CA GLY A 41 23.15 2.82 7.71
C GLY A 41 23.49 2.54 9.17
N SER A 42 22.51 2.39 10.07
CA SER A 42 22.79 1.95 11.44
C SER A 42 23.07 0.45 11.49
N ALA A 43 24.07 0.05 12.30
CA ALA A 43 24.41 -1.37 12.48
C ALA A 43 23.23 -2.19 13.01
N GLU A 44 22.47 -1.62 13.95
CA GLU A 44 21.26 -2.25 14.51
C GLU A 44 20.22 -2.57 13.42
N ARG A 45 19.98 -1.63 12.51
CA ARG A 45 19.05 -1.85 11.40
C ARG A 45 19.59 -2.88 10.42
N GLU A 46 20.88 -2.84 10.09
CA GLU A 46 21.50 -3.81 9.19
C GLU A 46 21.46 -5.24 9.75
N ASP A 47 21.72 -5.40 11.05
CA ASP A 47 21.66 -6.70 11.73
C ASP A 47 20.22 -7.24 11.76
N ALA A 48 19.24 -6.40 12.09
CA ALA A 48 17.82 -6.76 12.06
C ALA A 48 17.36 -7.15 10.65
N LEU A 49 17.83 -6.44 9.62
CA LEU A 49 17.55 -6.79 8.22
C LEU A 49 18.21 -8.13 7.85
N ARG A 50 19.45 -8.36 8.28
CA ARG A 50 20.18 -9.61 8.02
C ARG A 50 19.50 -10.81 8.69
N GLU A 51 19.01 -10.65 9.91
CA GLU A 51 18.23 -11.67 10.61
C GLU A 51 16.91 -11.95 9.87
N ARG A 52 16.17 -10.90 9.52
CA ARG A 52 14.86 -11.03 8.85
C ARG A 52 14.95 -11.65 7.46
N PHE A 53 15.99 -11.32 6.70
CA PHE A 53 16.15 -11.72 5.30
C PHE A 53 17.16 -12.85 5.07
N GLY A 54 17.82 -13.36 6.13
CA GLY A 54 18.91 -14.35 6.03
C GLY A 54 18.58 -15.65 5.27
N GLY A 55 17.30 -15.99 5.12
CA GLY A 55 16.82 -17.13 4.33
C GLY A 55 15.95 -16.79 3.11
N GLN A 56 15.62 -15.51 2.90
CA GLN A 56 14.79 -15.07 1.78
C GLN A 56 15.68 -14.79 0.57
N ARG A 57 16.04 -15.86 -0.14
CA ARG A 57 16.74 -15.78 -1.43
C ARG A 57 15.70 -15.95 -2.52
N ASP A 58 15.23 -14.83 -3.07
CA ASP A 58 14.38 -14.79 -4.27
C ASP A 58 15.22 -14.85 -5.55
N ARG A 59 16.27 -15.70 -5.56
CA ARG A 59 17.14 -15.94 -6.72
C ARG A 59 17.29 -17.42 -6.96
#